data_AF-A0A533SHT9-F1
#
_entry.id   AF-A0A533SHT9-F1
#
_cell.length_a   1.000
_cell.length_b   1.000
_cell.length_c   1.000
_cell.angle_alpha   90.00
_cell.angle_beta   90.00
_cell.angle_gamma   90.00
#
_symmetry.space_group_name_H-M   'P 1'
#
loop_
_entity.id
_entity.type
_entity.pdbx_description
1 polymer ?
#
loop_
_entity_poly.entity_id
_entity_poly.type
_entity_poly.pdbx_seq_one_letter_code
_entity_poly.pdbx_strand_id
1 'polypeptide(L)'
;SILEQAQFEIGEKVKVTEMSGSIFPGVIVGQYSGGRVVTVNHVKTKVIGSESILIPLSVVEAMERSKTAFTVAHFVLDPAKNRDLSQVNAELEKVIKAPGAGTKDLRFMVWDEQLRIVVSQLEKNLSILKVLYPVVMAVSVLIAAGLCFLLLLQKSREAAILRVLGTTRTAVRLALIVESFCLSLIGVVIGLGLAALLWMSAGLMPVGALLTSAGLYLGGAIAGLVSGAILVTNKQPLELLQVKE
;
A
#
# COMPACT_ATOMS: atom_id res chain seq x y z
N SER A 1 -26.98 -8.80 32.73
CA SER A 1 -27.71 -7.93 31.76
C SER A 1 -28.84 -7.19 32.48
N ILE A 2 -29.35 -6.06 31.98
CA ILE A 2 -30.50 -5.35 32.61
C ILE A 2 -31.70 -6.30 32.77
N LEU A 3 -31.96 -7.09 31.73
CA LEU A 3 -33.00 -8.13 31.72
C LEU A 3 -32.80 -9.18 32.82
N GLU A 4 -31.55 -9.51 33.15
CA GLU A 4 -31.17 -10.53 34.12
C GLU A 4 -31.19 -10.00 35.57
N GLN A 5 -30.87 -8.72 35.75
CA GLN A 5 -30.92 -8.05 37.05
C GLN A 5 -32.36 -7.65 37.45
N ALA A 6 -33.19 -7.33 36.47
CA ALA A 6 -34.58 -6.95 36.67
C ALA A 6 -35.59 -8.09 36.40
N GLN A 7 -35.12 -9.31 36.10
CA GLN A 7 -35.93 -10.50 35.82
C GLN A 7 -36.97 -10.33 34.69
N PHE A 8 -36.67 -9.52 33.68
CA PHE A 8 -37.56 -9.30 32.55
C PHE A 8 -37.29 -10.29 31.41
N GLU A 9 -38.35 -10.78 30.78
CA GLU A 9 -38.28 -11.67 29.61
C GLU A 9 -38.52 -10.92 28.28
N ILE A 10 -37.99 -11.48 27.19
CA ILE A 10 -38.25 -10.95 25.84
C ILE A 10 -39.73 -11.16 25.51
N GLY A 11 -40.42 -10.11 25.04
CA GLY A 11 -41.86 -10.13 24.75
C GLY A 11 -42.74 -9.60 25.88
N GLU A 12 -42.18 -9.26 27.04
CA GLU A 12 -42.91 -8.70 28.16
C GLU A 12 -43.32 -7.23 27.92
N LYS A 13 -44.48 -6.83 28.44
CA LYS A 13 -44.98 -5.46 28.37
C LYS A 13 -44.39 -4.64 29.52
N VAL A 14 -43.59 -3.63 29.16
CA VAL A 14 -42.97 -2.71 30.11
C VAL A 14 -43.57 -1.31 29.99
N LYS A 15 -43.45 -0.53 31.05
CA LYS A 15 -43.82 0.89 31.05
C LYS A 15 -42.55 1.72 31.13
N VAL A 16 -42.32 2.55 30.12
CA VAL A 16 -41.20 3.48 30.08
C VAL A 16 -41.71 4.83 30.58
N THR A 17 -41.11 5.32 31.67
CA THR A 17 -41.44 6.63 32.24
C THR A 17 -40.41 7.64 31.75
N GLU A 18 -40.89 8.68 31.08
CA GLU A 18 -40.08 9.82 30.69
C GLU A 18 -39.75 10.69 31.91
N MET A 19 -38.64 11.44 31.88
CA MET A 19 -38.30 12.41 32.94
C MET A 19 -39.40 13.48 33.18
N SER A 20 -40.29 13.69 32.21
CA SER A 20 -41.47 14.55 32.31
C SER A 20 -42.60 13.98 33.19
N GLY A 21 -42.49 12.71 33.59
CA GLY A 21 -43.53 11.96 34.33
C GLY A 21 -44.54 11.23 33.44
N SER A 22 -44.43 11.35 32.11
CA SER A 22 -45.30 10.66 31.15
C SER A 22 -44.95 9.18 31.06
N ILE A 23 -45.95 8.31 31.11
CA ILE A 23 -45.77 6.85 31.07
C ILE A 23 -46.22 6.30 29.72
N PHE A 24 -45.34 5.56 29.05
CA PHE A 24 -45.61 4.96 27.75
C PHE A 24 -45.49 3.43 27.83
N PRO A 25 -46.52 2.68 27.41
CA PRO A 25 -46.42 1.22 27.33
C PRO A 25 -45.54 0.81 26.13
N GLY A 26 -44.67 -0.17 26.33
CA GLY A 26 -43.79 -0.74 25.32
C GLY A 26 -43.62 -2.25 25.50
N VAL A 27 -42.99 -2.90 24.52
CA VAL A 27 -42.67 -4.34 24.56
C VAL A 27 -41.18 -4.51 24.39
N ILE A 28 -40.58 -5.43 25.15
CA ILE A 28 -39.17 -5.80 25.00
C ILE A 28 -39.01 -6.65 23.73
N VAL A 29 -38.32 -6.12 22.72
CA VAL A 29 -38.16 -6.80 21.42
C VAL A 29 -36.84 -7.58 21.33
N GLY A 30 -35.85 -7.28 22.18
CA GLY A 30 -34.59 -8.00 22.17
C GLY A 30 -33.55 -7.45 23.15
N GLN A 31 -32.39 -8.10 23.16
CA GLN A 31 -31.26 -7.75 24.00
C GLN A 31 -30.06 -7.36 23.13
N TYR A 32 -29.29 -6.38 23.59
CA TYR A 32 -28.01 -6.01 22.99
C TYR A 32 -26.88 -6.13 24.01
N SER A 33 -25.66 -6.33 23.52
CA SER A 33 -24.44 -6.31 24.32
C SER A 33 -23.66 -5.03 23.99
N GLY A 34 -23.48 -4.17 24.97
CA GLY A 34 -22.83 -2.86 24.80
C GLY A 34 -23.19 -1.92 25.94
N GLY A 35 -22.48 -0.81 26.06
CA GLY A 35 -22.79 0.23 27.05
C GLY A 35 -22.42 1.60 26.53
N ARG A 36 -23.04 2.63 27.10
CA ARG A 36 -22.72 4.02 26.76
C ARG A 36 -21.30 4.35 27.24
N VAL A 37 -20.42 4.65 26.31
CA VAL A 37 -19.07 5.17 26.58
C VAL A 37 -19.13 6.67 26.35
N VAL A 38 -18.76 7.45 27.36
CA VAL A 38 -18.67 8.90 27.25
C VAL A 38 -17.20 9.30 27.34
N THR A 39 -16.77 10.17 26.45
CA THR A 39 -15.42 10.72 26.47
C THR A 39 -15.41 11.99 27.31
N VAL A 40 -14.76 11.95 28.48
CA VAL A 40 -14.54 13.12 29.34
C VAL A 40 -13.03 13.40 29.33
N ASN A 41 -12.62 14.61 28.92
CA ASN A 41 -11.20 15.01 28.82
C ASN A 41 -10.30 13.96 28.13
N HIS A 42 -10.69 13.49 26.94
CA HIS A 42 -9.98 12.48 26.15
C HIS A 42 -9.86 11.07 26.77
N VAL A 43 -10.47 10.84 27.94
CA VAL A 43 -10.57 9.51 28.54
C VAL A 43 -11.93 8.90 28.20
N LYS A 44 -11.91 7.73 27.56
CA LYS A 44 -13.10 6.91 27.31
C LYS A 44 -13.53 6.29 28.64
N THR A 45 -14.55 6.85 29.27
CA THR A 45 -15.08 6.32 30.53
C THR A 45 -16.39 5.62 30.26
N LYS A 46 -16.47 4.33 30.64
CA LYS A 46 -17.75 3.62 30.66
C LYS A 46 -18.59 4.27 31.75
N VAL A 47 -19.77 4.78 31.39
CA VAL A 47 -20.67 5.34 32.39
C VAL A 47 -21.23 4.17 33.21
N ILE A 48 -20.68 3.98 34.40
CA ILE A 48 -21.14 2.95 35.35
C ILE A 48 -22.47 3.47 35.93
N GLY A 49 -23.54 2.69 35.79
CA GLY A 49 -24.86 3.02 36.31
C GLY A 49 -25.85 3.65 35.31
N SER A 50 -25.49 3.82 34.04
CA SER A 50 -26.48 4.19 33.00
C SER A 50 -26.88 2.96 32.18
N GLU A 51 -27.83 2.21 32.71
CA GLU A 51 -28.56 1.19 31.96
C GLU A 51 -29.21 1.86 30.75
N SER A 52 -28.71 1.58 29.55
CA SER A 52 -29.17 2.24 28.33
C SER A 52 -30.26 1.39 27.69
N ILE A 53 -31.36 2.03 27.30
CA ILE A 53 -32.43 1.39 26.55
C ILE A 53 -32.33 1.91 25.12
N LEU A 54 -32.40 1.00 24.14
CA LEU A 54 -32.50 1.35 22.72
C LEU A 54 -33.98 1.48 22.36
N ILE A 55 -34.38 2.67 21.91
CA ILE A 55 -35.74 2.95 21.47
C ILE A 55 -35.64 3.48 20.03
N PRO A 56 -36.47 2.99 19.08
CA PRO A 56 -36.50 3.51 17.73
C PRO A 56 -36.80 5.01 17.70
N LEU A 57 -36.14 5.74 16.80
CA LEU A 57 -36.30 7.19 16.68
C LEU A 57 -37.77 7.61 16.53
N SER A 58 -38.53 6.89 15.69
CA SER A 58 -39.95 7.17 15.46
C SER A 58 -40.80 7.11 16.74
N VAL A 59 -40.44 6.26 17.70
CA VAL A 59 -41.15 6.16 18.98
C VAL A 59 -40.82 7.36 19.86
N VAL A 60 -39.55 7.77 19.91
CA VAL A 60 -39.10 8.96 20.66
C VAL A 60 -39.74 10.24 20.09
N GLU A 61 -39.80 10.38 18.77
CA GLU A 61 -40.46 11.50 18.10
C GLU A 61 -41.97 11.55 18.41
N ALA A 62 -42.63 10.39 18.44
CA ALA A 62 -44.04 10.30 18.81
C ALA A 62 -44.30 10.63 20.29
N MET A 63 -43.36 10.30 21.17
CA MET A 63 -43.42 10.59 22.61
C MET A 63 -43.17 12.08 22.89
N GLU A 64 -42.11 12.67 22.32
CA GLU A 64 -41.64 14.02 22.66
C GLU A 64 -42.26 15.13 21.79
N ARG A 65 -42.98 14.78 20.72
CA ARG A 65 -43.84 15.60 19.82
C ARG A 65 -43.27 16.90 19.22
N SER A 66 -42.15 17.44 19.69
CA SER A 66 -41.47 18.66 19.19
C SER A 66 -40.23 19.10 19.98
N LYS A 67 -39.87 18.46 21.11
CA LYS A 67 -38.72 18.86 21.95
C LYS A 67 -37.49 17.94 21.84
N THR A 68 -37.42 17.13 20.80
CA THR A 68 -36.36 16.15 20.61
C THR A 68 -35.02 16.85 20.34
N ALA A 69 -34.11 16.76 21.30
CA ALA A 69 -32.74 17.29 21.16
C ALA A 69 -31.75 16.13 20.99
N PHE A 70 -31.10 16.07 19.83
CA PHE A 70 -30.07 15.06 19.56
C PHE A 70 -28.75 15.43 20.22
N THR A 71 -28.15 14.48 20.94
CA THR A 71 -26.83 14.68 21.57
C THR A 71 -25.69 14.26 20.65
N VAL A 72 -25.92 13.29 19.75
CA VAL A 72 -24.88 12.73 18.88
C VAL A 72 -25.48 12.44 17.51
N ALA A 73 -24.79 12.85 16.45
CA ALA A 73 -25.08 12.45 15.07
C ALA A 73 -23.91 11.65 14.53
N HIS A 74 -24.19 10.46 14.00
CA HIS A 74 -23.20 9.61 13.37
C HIS A 74 -23.28 9.77 11.85
N PHE A 75 -22.17 10.16 11.24
CA PHE A 75 -22.02 10.25 9.79
C PHE A 75 -21.07 9.16 9.32
N VAL A 76 -21.46 8.45 8.27
CA VAL A 76 -20.60 7.48 7.60
C VAL A 76 -20.15 8.11 6.29
N LEU A 77 -18.84 8.29 6.13
CA LEU A 77 -18.27 8.72 4.86
C LEU A 77 -18.07 7.51 3.94
N ASP A 78 -18.32 7.72 2.65
CA ASP A 78 -18.02 6.74 1.62
C ASP A 78 -16.49 6.47 1.58
N PRO A 79 -16.05 5.20 1.73
CA PRO A 79 -14.64 4.83 1.68
C PRO A 79 -13.90 5.30 0.41
N ALA A 80 -14.59 5.47 -0.72
CA ALA A 80 -13.99 5.94 -1.96
C ALA A 80 -13.46 7.39 -1.86
N LYS A 81 -14.01 8.20 -0.95
CA LYS A 81 -13.66 9.61 -0.74
C LYS A 81 -12.70 9.84 0.43
N ASN A 82 -12.07 8.78 0.94
CA ASN A 82 -11.18 8.84 2.11
C ASN A 82 -9.97 9.78 1.90
N ARG A 83 -9.56 10.03 0.65
CA ARG A 83 -8.47 10.96 0.32
C ARG A 83 -8.81 12.43 0.60
N ASP A 84 -10.10 12.77 0.67
CA ASP A 84 -10.59 14.13 0.84
C ASP A 84 -10.96 14.44 2.30
N LEU A 85 -10.66 13.53 3.25
CA LEU A 85 -10.98 13.69 4.66
C LEU A 85 -10.47 15.01 5.26
N SER A 86 -9.31 15.50 4.82
CA SER A 86 -8.74 16.77 5.30
C SER A 86 -9.59 17.96 4.89
N GLN A 87 -10.12 17.97 3.66
CA GLN A 87 -11.01 19.01 3.16
C GLN A 87 -12.37 18.96 3.85
N VAL A 88 -12.92 17.75 3.99
CA VAL A 88 -14.19 17.50 4.68
C VAL A 88 -14.11 17.97 6.14
N ASN A 89 -13.04 17.66 6.86
CA ASN A 89 -12.83 18.12 8.23
C ASN A 89 -12.79 19.65 8.33
N ALA A 90 -12.12 20.32 7.39
CA ALA A 90 -12.03 21.79 7.38
C ALA A 90 -13.39 22.45 7.08
N GLU A 91 -14.22 21.85 6.24
CA GLU A 91 -15.59 22.33 5.98
C GLU A 91 -16.52 22.09 7.17
N LEU A 92 -16.47 20.90 7.79
CA LEU A 92 -17.24 20.57 8.98
C LEU A 92 -16.88 21.49 10.16
N GLU A 93 -15.62 21.84 10.33
CA GLU A 93 -15.19 22.78 11.37
C GLU A 93 -15.80 24.18 11.17
N LYS A 94 -15.96 24.64 9.92
CA LYS A 94 -16.65 25.90 9.61
C LYS A 94 -18.13 25.85 9.95
N VAL A 95 -18.79 24.73 9.64
CA VAL A 95 -20.22 24.53 9.94
C VAL A 95 -20.46 24.48 11.46
N ILE A 96 -19.57 23.83 12.21
CA ILE A 96 -19.66 23.70 13.67
C ILE A 96 -19.45 25.03 14.40
N LYS A 97 -18.55 25.88 13.88
CA LYS A 97 -18.28 27.21 14.44
C LYS A 97 -19.28 28.28 13.99
N ALA A 98 -20.21 27.95 13.10
CA ALA A 98 -21.21 28.90 12.63
C ALA A 98 -22.19 29.26 13.78
N PRO A 99 -22.51 30.55 13.99
CA PRO A 99 -23.44 30.96 15.03
C PRO A 99 -24.83 30.36 14.76
N GLY A 100 -25.35 29.59 15.72
CA GLY A 100 -26.65 28.91 15.62
C GLY A 100 -26.61 27.45 15.18
N ALA A 101 -25.43 26.84 15.03
CA ALA A 101 -25.29 25.43 14.65
C ALA A 101 -25.86 24.44 15.69
N GLY A 102 -25.96 24.82 16.97
CA GLY A 102 -26.53 23.98 18.02
C GLY A 102 -26.86 24.75 19.30
N THR A 103 -27.59 24.08 20.21
CA THR A 103 -27.95 24.61 21.54
C THR A 103 -26.79 24.55 22.55
N LYS A 104 -25.71 23.83 22.23
CA LYS A 104 -24.45 23.71 22.99
C LYS A 104 -23.27 23.61 22.02
N ASP A 105 -22.05 23.81 22.53
CA ASP A 105 -20.81 23.61 21.77
C ASP A 105 -20.77 22.22 21.14
N LEU A 106 -20.89 22.18 19.81
CA LEU A 106 -20.82 20.96 19.03
C LEU A 106 -19.37 20.49 18.99
N ARG A 107 -19.15 19.24 19.37
CA ARG A 107 -17.84 18.59 19.29
C ARG A 107 -17.86 17.51 18.23
N PHE A 108 -16.98 17.66 17.25
CA PHE A 108 -16.75 16.64 16.24
C PHE A 108 -15.65 15.67 16.70
N MET A 109 -15.93 14.38 16.61
CA MET A 109 -14.97 13.31 16.90
C MET A 109 -14.94 12.38 15.69
N VAL A 110 -13.84 12.40 14.93
CA VAL A 110 -13.59 11.41 13.88
C VAL A 110 -13.15 10.11 14.53
N TRP A 111 -13.89 9.04 14.29
CA TRP A 111 -13.53 7.71 14.74
C TRP A 111 -12.55 7.05 13.75
N ASP A 112 -11.35 7.64 13.60
CA ASP A 112 -10.27 7.19 12.68
C ASP A 112 -9.20 6.34 13.38
N GLU A 113 -9.29 6.17 14.70
CA GLU A 113 -8.17 5.63 15.51
C GLU A 113 -7.70 4.23 15.06
N GLN A 114 -8.61 3.36 14.57
CA GLN A 114 -8.24 2.04 14.04
C GLN A 114 -7.77 2.06 12.57
N LEU A 115 -8.25 2.98 11.74
CA LEU A 115 -7.90 3.02 10.31
C LEU A 115 -6.56 3.74 10.09
N ARG A 116 -6.30 4.82 10.84
CA ARG A 116 -5.04 5.59 10.79
C ARG A 116 -3.81 4.78 11.14
N ILE A 117 -3.90 3.86 12.12
CA ILE A 117 -2.77 3.02 12.54
C ILE A 117 -2.41 2.01 11.43
N VAL A 118 -3.42 1.39 10.80
CA VAL A 118 -3.19 0.42 9.72
C VAL A 118 -2.70 1.11 8.45
N VAL A 119 -3.30 2.25 8.08
CA VAL A 119 -2.91 3.00 6.88
C VAL A 119 -1.51 3.61 7.03
N SER A 120 -1.19 4.22 8.17
CA SER A 120 0.15 4.78 8.40
C SER A 120 1.25 3.69 8.41
N GLN A 121 0.93 2.48 8.87
CA GLN A 121 1.85 1.35 8.81
C GLN A 121 2.06 0.88 7.37
N LEU A 122 1.00 0.81 6.55
CA LEU A 122 1.12 0.48 5.13
C LEU A 122 1.91 1.54 4.36
N GLU A 123 1.67 2.83 4.63
CA GLU A 123 2.41 3.94 4.01
C GLU A 123 3.91 3.87 4.32
N LYS A 124 4.27 3.59 5.58
CA LYS A 124 5.69 3.41 5.97
C LYS A 124 6.34 2.24 5.24
N ASN A 125 5.65 1.09 5.17
CA ASN A 125 6.16 -0.07 4.44
C ASN A 125 6.31 0.22 2.95
N LEU A 126 5.31 0.84 2.31
CA LEU A 126 5.35 1.26 0.91
C LEU A 126 6.48 2.26 0.64
N SER A 127 6.75 3.18 1.56
CA SER A 127 7.86 4.13 1.45
C SER A 127 9.21 3.42 1.43
N ILE A 128 9.40 2.40 2.27
CA ILE A 128 10.64 1.61 2.29
C ILE A 128 10.79 0.83 0.96
N LEU A 129 9.73 0.19 0.48
CA LEU A 129 9.74 -0.51 -0.81
C LEU A 129 10.06 0.43 -1.97
N LYS A 130 9.48 1.64 -1.96
CA LYS A 130 9.71 2.66 -3.00
C LYS A 130 11.16 3.12 -3.07
N VAL A 131 11.85 3.20 -1.93
CA VAL A 131 13.28 3.53 -1.88
C VAL A 131 14.14 2.33 -2.27
N LEU A 132 13.74 1.12 -1.92
CA LEU A 132 14.49 -0.10 -2.25
C LEU A 132 14.43 -0.46 -3.73
N TYR A 133 13.29 -0.20 -4.40
CA TYR A 133 13.09 -0.48 -5.82
C TYR A 133 14.20 0.05 -6.75
N PRO A 134 14.57 1.34 -6.73
CA PRO A 134 15.64 1.85 -7.59
C PRO A 134 17.02 1.27 -7.23
N VAL A 135 17.26 0.95 -5.95
CA VAL A 135 18.52 0.33 -5.51
C VAL A 135 18.66 -1.07 -6.12
N VAL A 136 17.61 -1.88 -6.03
CA VAL A 136 17.61 -3.24 -6.63
C VAL A 136 17.75 -3.17 -8.14
N MET A 137 17.07 -2.22 -8.79
CA MET A 137 17.21 -1.98 -10.22
C MET A 137 18.65 -1.61 -10.60
N ALA A 138 19.29 -0.71 -9.85
CA ALA A 138 20.68 -0.32 -10.09
C ALA A 138 21.64 -1.50 -9.93
N VAL A 139 21.48 -2.30 -8.86
CA VAL A 139 22.30 -3.50 -8.62
C VAL A 139 22.10 -4.53 -9.73
N SER A 140 20.87 -4.76 -10.19
CA SER A 140 20.57 -5.68 -11.30
C SER A 140 21.29 -5.28 -12.59
N VAL A 141 21.25 -3.98 -12.94
CA VAL A 141 21.96 -3.42 -14.10
C VAL A 141 23.47 -3.60 -13.96
N LEU A 142 24.01 -3.39 -12.76
CA LEU A 142 25.43 -3.57 -12.46
C LEU A 142 25.89 -5.02 -12.64
N ILE A 143 25.09 -5.97 -12.12
CA ILE A 143 25.33 -7.42 -12.28
C ILE A 143 25.28 -7.81 -13.76
N ALA A 144 24.30 -7.30 -14.52
CA ALA A 144 24.18 -7.55 -15.95
C ALA A 144 25.43 -7.09 -16.71
N ALA A 145 25.88 -5.85 -16.44
CA ALA A 145 27.08 -5.28 -17.04
C ALA A 145 28.34 -6.08 -16.67
N GLY A 146 28.48 -6.43 -15.40
CA GLY A 146 29.63 -7.20 -14.88
C GLY A 146 29.71 -8.62 -15.45
N LEU A 147 28.59 -9.32 -15.56
CA LEU A 147 28.52 -10.65 -16.19
C LEU A 147 28.88 -10.58 -17.67
N CYS A 148 28.30 -9.63 -18.41
CA CYS A 148 28.63 -9.44 -19.83
C CYS A 148 30.12 -9.13 -20.02
N PHE A 149 30.69 -8.30 -19.15
CA PHE A 149 32.11 -7.98 -19.14
C PHE A 149 32.99 -9.23 -18.87
N LEU A 150 32.62 -10.05 -17.89
CA LEU A 150 33.36 -11.29 -17.58
C LEU A 150 33.28 -12.32 -18.72
N LEU A 151 32.12 -12.48 -19.35
CA LEU A 151 31.96 -13.37 -20.50
C LEU A 151 32.85 -12.93 -21.67
N LEU A 152 32.93 -11.63 -21.94
CA LEU A 152 33.85 -11.08 -22.94
C LEU A 152 35.32 -11.37 -22.59
N LEU A 153 35.72 -11.23 -21.32
CA LEU A 153 37.09 -11.53 -20.91
C LEU A 153 37.45 -13.00 -21.10
N GLN A 154 36.57 -13.93 -20.75
CA GLN A 154 36.82 -15.36 -20.94
C GLN A 154 36.99 -15.71 -22.43
N LYS A 155 36.13 -15.14 -23.28
CA LYS A 155 36.16 -15.34 -24.73
C LYS A 155 37.29 -14.59 -25.45
N SER A 156 37.87 -13.57 -24.82
CA SER A 156 39.04 -12.86 -25.35
C SER A 156 40.28 -13.76 -25.52
N ARG A 157 40.37 -14.87 -24.76
CA ARG A 157 41.44 -15.86 -24.91
C ARG A 157 41.31 -16.65 -26.23
N GLU A 158 40.09 -17.03 -26.60
CA GLU A 158 39.79 -17.68 -27.89
C GLU A 158 40.05 -16.72 -29.06
N ALA A 159 39.69 -15.46 -28.88
CA ALA A 159 39.97 -14.37 -29.81
C ALA A 159 41.47 -14.15 -30.05
N ALA A 160 42.32 -14.30 -29.03
CA ALA A 160 43.77 -14.22 -29.16
C ALA A 160 44.33 -15.36 -30.03
N ILE A 161 43.75 -16.56 -29.98
CA ILE A 161 44.14 -17.70 -30.83
C ILE A 161 43.74 -17.41 -32.30
N LEU A 162 42.52 -16.93 -32.54
CA LEU A 162 42.05 -16.51 -33.86
C LEU A 162 42.87 -15.35 -34.45
N ARG A 163 43.47 -14.53 -33.58
CA ARG A 163 44.36 -13.43 -33.96
C ARG A 163 45.73 -13.92 -34.46
N VAL A 164 46.25 -15.00 -33.90
CA VAL A 164 47.47 -15.67 -34.41
C VAL A 164 47.22 -16.24 -35.81
N LEU A 165 45.98 -16.57 -36.12
CA LEU A 165 45.55 -17.06 -37.44
C LEU A 165 45.32 -15.97 -38.50
N GLY A 166 45.55 -14.68 -38.17
CA GLY A 166 45.53 -13.58 -39.14
C GLY A 166 44.20 -12.83 -39.29
N THR A 167 43.23 -13.06 -38.40
CA THR A 167 41.92 -12.37 -38.46
C THR A 167 42.02 -10.89 -38.06
N THR A 168 41.28 -10.01 -38.73
CA THR A 168 41.30 -8.55 -38.48
C THR A 168 40.75 -8.17 -37.10
N ARG A 169 41.34 -7.14 -36.47
CA ARG A 169 41.03 -6.69 -35.09
C ARG A 169 39.55 -6.35 -34.87
N THR A 170 38.90 -5.82 -35.89
CA THR A 170 37.50 -5.37 -35.84
C THR A 170 36.52 -6.53 -35.96
N ALA A 171 36.83 -7.52 -36.79
CA ALA A 171 36.00 -8.71 -36.97
C ALA A 171 35.91 -9.54 -35.69
N VAL A 172 37.05 -9.73 -35.02
CA VAL A 172 37.11 -10.43 -33.72
C VAL A 172 36.33 -9.69 -32.64
N ARG A 173 36.40 -8.35 -32.59
CA ARG A 173 35.62 -7.56 -31.63
C ARG A 173 34.12 -7.67 -31.87
N LEU A 174 33.69 -7.56 -33.13
CA LEU A 174 32.27 -7.67 -33.49
C LEU A 174 31.73 -9.06 -33.20
N ALA A 175 32.49 -10.12 -33.50
CA ALA A 175 32.08 -11.50 -33.20
C ALA A 175 31.81 -11.70 -31.70
N LEU A 176 32.68 -11.21 -30.83
CA LEU A 176 32.54 -11.33 -29.37
C LEU A 176 31.33 -10.55 -28.84
N ILE A 177 31.13 -9.31 -29.32
CA ILE A 177 29.99 -8.48 -28.93
C ILE A 177 28.68 -9.14 -29.37
N VAL A 178 28.62 -9.65 -30.61
CA VAL A 178 27.41 -10.28 -31.15
C VAL A 178 27.08 -11.57 -30.39
N GLU A 179 28.05 -12.42 -30.10
CA GLU A 179 27.82 -13.67 -29.34
C GLU A 179 27.25 -13.37 -27.95
N SER A 180 27.84 -12.39 -27.25
CA SER A 180 27.41 -12.01 -25.90
C SER A 180 26.08 -11.26 -25.90
N PHE A 181 25.81 -10.47 -26.94
CA PHE A 181 24.53 -9.81 -27.15
C PHE A 181 23.41 -10.82 -27.42
N CYS A 182 23.66 -11.84 -28.25
CA CYS A 182 22.71 -12.93 -28.48
C CYS A 182 22.37 -13.68 -27.19
N LEU A 183 23.38 -13.98 -26.35
CA LEU A 183 23.17 -14.61 -25.04
C LEU A 183 22.31 -13.73 -24.11
N SER A 184 22.59 -12.43 -24.05
CA SER A 184 21.79 -11.48 -23.27
C SER A 184 20.34 -11.39 -23.77
N LEU A 185 20.15 -11.37 -25.09
CA LEU A 185 18.83 -11.31 -25.72
C LEU A 185 17.98 -12.55 -25.39
N ILE A 186 18.57 -13.75 -25.49
CA ILE A 186 17.91 -15.00 -25.11
C ILE A 186 17.50 -14.97 -23.65
N GLY A 187 18.39 -14.52 -22.75
CA GLY A 187 18.10 -14.38 -21.33
C GLY A 187 16.93 -13.44 -21.05
N VAL A 188 16.85 -12.30 -21.75
CA VAL A 188 15.75 -11.34 -21.60
C VAL A 188 14.43 -11.91 -22.10
N VAL A 189 14.41 -12.62 -23.22
CA VAL A 189 13.20 -13.27 -23.75
C VAL A 189 12.68 -14.31 -22.77
N ILE A 190 13.55 -15.16 -22.23
CA ILE A 190 13.18 -16.18 -21.23
C ILE A 190 12.70 -15.51 -19.94
N GLY A 191 13.41 -14.48 -19.47
CA GLY A 191 13.05 -13.74 -18.26
C GLY A 191 11.69 -13.05 -18.38
N LEU A 192 11.42 -12.40 -19.52
CA LEU A 192 10.11 -11.80 -19.82
C LEU A 192 9.01 -12.85 -19.92
N GLY A 193 9.28 -14.01 -20.54
CA GLY A 193 8.33 -15.11 -20.61
C GLY A 193 7.93 -15.65 -19.23
N LEU A 194 8.92 -15.90 -18.36
CA LEU A 194 8.68 -16.32 -16.97
C LEU A 194 7.97 -15.24 -16.17
N ALA A 195 8.37 -13.98 -16.34
CA ALA A 195 7.73 -12.85 -15.68
C ALA A 195 6.25 -12.71 -16.09
N ALA A 196 5.96 -12.81 -17.38
CA ALA A 196 4.59 -12.79 -17.88
C ALA A 196 3.78 -13.96 -17.33
N LEU A 197 4.32 -15.18 -17.33
CA LEU A 197 3.62 -16.35 -16.80
C LEU A 197 3.25 -16.21 -15.31
N LEU A 198 4.18 -15.71 -14.48
CA LEU A 198 3.96 -15.58 -13.05
C LEU A 198 3.09 -14.37 -12.69
N TRP A 199 3.36 -13.19 -13.29
CA TRP A 199 2.71 -11.95 -12.89
C TRP A 199 1.45 -11.60 -13.68
N MET A 200 1.34 -12.02 -14.95
CA MET A 200 0.11 -11.81 -15.74
C MET A 200 -1.01 -12.71 -15.22
N SER A 201 -0.70 -13.95 -14.82
CA SER A 201 -1.64 -14.87 -14.18
C SER A 201 -2.21 -14.28 -12.88
N ALA A 202 -1.40 -13.54 -12.15
CA ALA A 202 -1.80 -12.91 -10.90
C ALA A 202 -2.53 -11.57 -11.10
N GLY A 203 -2.46 -10.94 -12.29
CA GLY A 203 -3.08 -9.63 -12.56
C GLY A 203 -2.44 -8.45 -11.80
N LEU A 204 -1.27 -8.66 -11.20
CA LEU A 204 -0.66 -7.72 -10.25
C LEU A 204 0.17 -6.60 -10.90
N MET A 205 0.60 -6.73 -12.15
CA MET A 205 1.59 -5.82 -12.74
C MET A 205 1.22 -5.32 -14.15
N PRO A 206 1.29 -4.00 -14.41
CA PRO A 206 1.13 -3.45 -15.75
C PRO A 206 2.32 -3.83 -16.64
N VAL A 207 2.02 -4.21 -17.89
CA VAL A 207 3.00 -4.61 -18.91
C VAL A 207 4.11 -3.57 -19.10
N GLY A 208 3.80 -2.28 -18.90
CA GLY A 208 4.77 -1.20 -19.00
C GLY A 208 5.95 -1.32 -18.02
N ALA A 209 5.71 -1.81 -16.80
CA ALA A 209 6.78 -1.97 -15.80
C ALA A 209 7.78 -3.06 -16.22
N LEU A 210 7.28 -4.18 -16.77
CA LEU A 210 8.11 -5.27 -17.29
C LEU A 210 8.95 -4.81 -18.49
N LEU A 211 8.38 -3.97 -19.35
CA LEU A 211 9.09 -3.44 -20.51
C LEU A 211 10.21 -2.47 -20.08
N THR A 212 9.95 -1.63 -19.07
CA THR A 212 10.98 -0.72 -18.53
C THR A 212 12.14 -1.47 -17.88
N SER A 213 11.87 -2.54 -17.12
CA SER A 213 12.94 -3.33 -16.48
C SER A 213 13.76 -4.11 -17.50
N ALA A 214 13.12 -4.72 -18.50
CA ALA A 214 13.81 -5.39 -19.60
C ALA A 214 14.67 -4.41 -20.41
N GLY A 215 14.15 -3.22 -20.71
CA GLY A 215 14.90 -2.16 -21.40
C GLY A 215 16.11 -1.70 -20.60
N LEU A 216 15.96 -1.48 -19.29
CA LEU A 216 17.06 -1.06 -18.44
C LEU A 216 18.16 -2.13 -18.31
N TYR A 217 17.77 -3.41 -18.22
CA TYR A 217 18.69 -4.54 -18.21
C TYR A 217 19.49 -4.62 -19.53
N LEU A 218 18.82 -4.52 -20.68
CA LEU A 218 19.49 -4.50 -21.99
C LEU A 218 20.43 -3.31 -22.12
N GLY A 219 20.02 -2.13 -21.67
CA GLY A 219 20.88 -0.95 -21.63
C GLY A 219 22.14 -1.18 -20.80
N GLY A 220 22.00 -1.79 -19.62
CA GLY A 220 23.11 -2.21 -18.77
C GLY A 220 24.04 -3.21 -19.42
N ALA A 221 23.47 -4.25 -20.04
CA ALA A 221 24.23 -5.27 -20.76
C ALA A 221 25.05 -4.67 -21.90
N ILE A 222 24.43 -3.81 -22.73
CA ILE A 222 25.13 -3.12 -23.83
C ILE A 222 26.25 -2.23 -23.29
N ALA A 223 26.00 -1.46 -22.22
CA ALA A 223 27.03 -0.62 -21.60
C ALA A 223 28.21 -1.45 -21.06
N GLY A 224 27.93 -2.61 -20.44
CA GLY A 224 28.95 -3.56 -19.99
C GLY A 224 29.74 -4.18 -21.15
N LEU A 225 29.06 -4.55 -22.24
CA LEU A 225 29.69 -5.08 -23.45
C LEU A 225 30.61 -4.05 -24.12
N VAL A 226 30.15 -2.81 -24.27
CA VAL A 226 30.94 -1.71 -24.86
C VAL A 226 32.16 -1.42 -23.99
N SER A 227 31.97 -1.29 -22.67
CA SER A 227 33.08 -1.04 -21.72
C SER A 227 34.10 -2.19 -21.73
N GLY A 228 33.64 -3.44 -21.77
CA GLY A 228 34.48 -4.62 -21.88
C GLY A 228 35.25 -4.70 -23.17
N ALA A 229 34.59 -4.46 -24.30
CA ALA A 229 35.23 -4.46 -25.61
C ALA A 229 36.28 -3.34 -25.75
N ILE A 230 36.01 -2.16 -25.19
CA ILE A 230 36.97 -1.05 -25.13
C ILE A 230 38.18 -1.46 -24.30
N LEU A 231 37.97 -1.95 -23.06
CA LEU A 231 39.06 -2.31 -22.16
C LEU A 231 39.94 -3.42 -22.74
N VAL A 232 39.33 -4.48 -23.29
CA VAL A 232 40.04 -5.61 -23.92
C VAL A 232 40.84 -5.16 -25.15
N THR A 233 40.35 -4.17 -25.91
CA THR A 233 41.11 -3.69 -27.06
C THR A 233 42.18 -2.66 -26.69
N ASN A 234 41.99 -1.91 -25.61
CA ASN A 234 42.95 -0.89 -25.18
C ASN A 234 44.13 -1.50 -24.41
N LYS A 235 43.95 -2.69 -23.80
CA LYS A 235 45.07 -3.43 -23.22
C LYS A 235 45.97 -3.99 -24.33
N GLN A 236 47.24 -3.59 -24.31
CA GLN A 236 48.24 -4.04 -25.26
C GLN A 236 48.39 -5.58 -25.18
N PRO A 237 48.55 -6.28 -26.32
CA PRO A 237 48.63 -7.75 -26.36
C PRO A 237 49.86 -8.35 -25.65
N LEU A 238 50.75 -7.52 -25.11
CA LEU A 238 52.04 -7.95 -24.55
C LEU A 238 51.96 -8.46 -23.10
N GLU A 239 50.99 -8.03 -22.28
CA GLU A 239 50.84 -8.56 -20.91
C GLU A 239 50.19 -9.96 -20.88
N LEU A 240 49.38 -10.30 -21.88
CA LEU A 240 48.72 -11.61 -21.98
C LEU A 240 49.65 -12.75 -22.40
N LEU A 241 50.86 -12.43 -22.88
CA LEU A 241 51.91 -13.39 -23.23
C LEU A 241 53.06 -13.47 -22.20
N GLN A 242 53.03 -12.65 -21.14
CA GLN A 242 54.07 -12.63 -20.11
C GLN A 242 53.73 -13.39 -18.83
N VAL A 243 52.57 -14.05 -18.75
CA VAL A 243 52.47 -15.21 -17.84
C VAL A 243 53.03 -16.43 -18.58
N LYS A 244 54.34 -16.37 -18.81
CA LYS A 244 55.18 -17.51 -19.14
C LYS A 244 56.05 -17.75 -17.92
N GLU A 245 55.93 -18.96 -17.42
CA GLU A 245 56.50 -19.56 -16.19
C GLU A 245 55.64 -19.41 -14.92
#